data_AF-A0A7S0MIW5-F1
#
_entry.id   AF-A0A7S0MIW5-F1
#
_cell.length_a   1.000
_cell.length_b   1.000
_cell.length_c   1.000
_cell.angle_alpha   90.00
_cell.angle_beta   90.00
_cell.angle_gamma   90.00
#
_symmetry.space_group_name_H-M   'P 1'
#
loop_
_entity.id
_entity.type
_entity.pdbx_description
1 polymer ?
#
loop_
_entity_poly.entity_id
_entity_poly.type
_entity_poly.pdbx_seq_one_letter_code
_entity_poly.pdbx_strand_id
1 'polypeptide(L)'
;RFQTRGLLQSLPRFGIKINSRNCGIPATVADAADKKPIWWEDGLNFSCTKCGKCCARPGSVFVNELEIKELAMAKGLEEDQFRRDFIVFHATEKRTALRQEPGKGCSMLDGKVCGVYTARPT
;
A
#
# COMPACT_ATOMS: atom_id res chain seq x y z
N ARG A 1 -50.86 -51.04 -34.71
CA ARG A 1 -51.73 -51.73 -33.72
C ARG A 1 -51.20 -51.35 -32.34
N PHE A 2 -52.04 -50.77 -31.46
CA PHE A 2 -51.79 -50.32 -30.06
C PHE A 2 -50.88 -49.07 -29.92
N GLN A 3 -51.36 -47.83 -29.70
CA GLN A 3 -52.14 -47.22 -28.59
C GLN A 3 -51.64 -47.59 -27.18
N THR A 4 -51.11 -46.60 -26.45
CA THR A 4 -51.54 -46.07 -25.13
C THR A 4 -50.54 -45.03 -24.62
N ARG A 5 -50.91 -43.75 -24.51
CA ARG A 5 -51.40 -43.06 -23.28
C ARG A 5 -50.32 -42.86 -22.19
N GLY A 6 -49.84 -41.62 -22.11
CA GLY A 6 -49.91 -40.76 -20.93
C GLY A 6 -49.23 -41.21 -19.63
N LEU A 7 -48.24 -40.43 -19.21
CA LEU A 7 -48.09 -40.05 -17.81
C LEU A 7 -47.34 -38.70 -17.72
N LEU A 8 -48.08 -37.59 -17.83
CA LEU A 8 -47.63 -36.33 -17.21
C LEU A 8 -47.70 -36.57 -15.70
N GLN A 9 -46.56 -36.85 -15.08
CA GLN A 9 -46.47 -36.77 -13.63
C GLN A 9 -46.33 -35.29 -13.26
N SER A 10 -47.42 -34.74 -12.77
CA SER A 10 -47.51 -33.45 -12.11
C SER A 10 -46.48 -33.37 -10.99
N LEU A 11 -45.47 -32.52 -11.16
CA LEU A 11 -44.61 -32.13 -10.05
C LEU A 11 -45.47 -31.39 -9.00
N PRO A 12 -45.41 -31.75 -7.72
CA PRO A 12 -46.10 -31.03 -6.67
C PRO A 12 -45.53 -29.60 -6.63
N ARG A 13 -46.40 -28.63 -6.86
CA ARG A 13 -46.11 -27.21 -6.68
C ARG A 13 -46.02 -26.96 -5.17
N PHE A 14 -44.88 -27.30 -4.58
CA PHE A 14 -44.54 -26.94 -3.22
C PHE A 14 -44.45 -25.41 -3.16
N GLY A 15 -45.59 -24.80 -2.85
CA GLY A 15 -45.69 -23.37 -2.56
C GLY A 15 -44.95 -23.09 -1.27
N ILE A 16 -43.70 -22.64 -1.39
CA ILE A 16 -42.99 -22.01 -0.28
C ILE A 16 -43.74 -20.71 0.01
N LYS A 17 -44.62 -20.73 1.02
CA LYS A 17 -45.13 -19.52 1.65
C LYS A 17 -43.95 -18.90 2.42
N ILE A 18 -43.18 -18.05 1.75
CA ILE A 18 -42.31 -17.11 2.45
C ILE A 18 -43.23 -16.12 3.18
N ASN A 19 -43.42 -16.32 4.49
CA ASN A 19 -43.97 -15.29 5.34
C ASN A 19 -42.90 -14.21 5.45
N SER A 20 -43.10 -13.11 4.70
CA SER A 20 -42.26 -11.90 4.73
C SER A 20 -42.43 -11.13 6.05
N ARG A 21 -42.33 -11.83 7.17
CA ARG A 21 -42.23 -11.26 8.50
C ARG A 21 -41.23 -12.11 9.27
N ASN A 22 -40.07 -11.49 9.50
CA ASN A 22 -39.07 -11.92 10.46
C ASN A 22 -38.08 -13.01 9.98
N CYS A 23 -37.31 -12.69 8.94
CA CYS A 23 -35.93 -13.19 8.87
C CYS A 23 -35.08 -12.23 9.70
N GLY A 24 -34.64 -12.69 10.87
CA GLY A 24 -33.85 -11.91 11.82
C GLY A 24 -32.56 -11.42 11.18
N ILE A 25 -32.53 -10.14 10.84
CA ILE A 25 -31.29 -9.40 10.64
C ILE A 25 -30.79 -9.09 12.06
N PRO A 26 -29.54 -9.45 12.43
CA PRO A 26 -28.99 -8.96 13.69
C PRO A 26 -28.98 -7.43 13.66
N ALA A 27 -29.56 -6.83 14.70
CA ALA A 27 -29.61 -5.39 14.89
C ALA A 27 -28.21 -4.83 15.17
N THR A 28 -27.39 -4.67 14.13
CA THR A 28 -26.17 -3.86 14.15
C THR A 28 -25.93 -3.09 12.84
N VAL A 29 -26.82 -3.18 11.84
CA VAL A 29 -26.74 -2.39 10.59
C VAL A 29 -27.71 -1.21 10.60
N ALA A 30 -27.67 -0.44 11.68
CA ALA A 30 -28.20 0.92 11.80
C ALA A 30 -27.29 1.53 12.86
N ASP A 31 -26.27 2.34 12.56
CA ASP A 31 -26.35 3.62 11.85
C ASP A 31 -25.00 3.96 11.19
N ALA A 32 -24.74 3.50 9.96
CA ALA A 32 -23.60 3.98 9.18
C ALA A 32 -24.04 5.19 8.36
N ALA A 33 -23.98 6.37 8.99
CA ALA A 33 -24.14 7.64 8.31
C ALA A 33 -23.21 7.72 7.07
N ASP A 34 -23.80 8.21 5.98
CA ASP A 34 -23.24 8.43 4.64
C ASP A 34 -21.95 9.27 4.67
N LYS A 35 -20.83 8.68 5.10
CA LYS A 35 -19.49 9.26 4.93
C LYS A 35 -18.90 8.67 3.68
N LYS A 36 -18.91 9.47 2.60
CA LYS A 36 -18.17 9.15 1.39
C LYS A 36 -16.70 8.87 1.79
N PRO A 37 -16.13 7.70 1.45
CA PRO A 37 -14.78 7.37 1.84
C PRO A 37 -13.83 8.42 1.29
N ILE A 38 -12.82 8.75 2.09
CA ILE A 38 -11.90 9.82 1.72
C ILE A 38 -10.95 9.26 0.67
N TRP A 39 -10.65 10.02 -0.40
CA TRP A 39 -9.94 9.48 -1.59
C TRP A 39 -8.49 9.03 -1.34
N TRP A 40 -7.96 9.20 -0.12
CA TRP A 40 -6.63 8.76 0.31
C TRP A 40 -6.67 7.68 1.40
N GLU A 41 -7.83 7.15 1.74
CA GLU A 41 -8.03 6.19 2.84
C GLU A 41 -7.25 4.89 2.63
N ASP A 42 -7.16 4.42 1.38
CA ASP A 42 -6.38 3.23 0.99
C ASP A 42 -4.90 3.51 0.69
N GLY A 43 -4.43 4.74 0.98
CA GLY A 43 -3.08 5.18 0.68
C GLY A 43 -2.86 5.57 -0.78
N LEU A 44 -1.74 6.26 -1.03
CA LEU A 44 -1.39 6.77 -2.35
C LEU A 44 -0.26 5.92 -2.95
N ASN A 45 -0.58 5.20 -4.02
CA ASN A 45 0.39 4.34 -4.71
C ASN A 45 1.10 5.10 -5.83
N PHE A 46 2.25 5.70 -5.50
CA PHE A 46 3.09 6.39 -6.49
C PHE A 46 4.18 5.48 -7.06
N SER A 47 4.22 5.34 -8.39
CA SER A 47 5.32 4.68 -9.10
C SER A 47 6.42 5.69 -9.46
N CYS A 48 7.68 5.33 -9.20
CA CYS A 48 8.81 6.20 -9.57
C CYS A 48 9.01 6.20 -11.09
N THR A 49 8.98 7.38 -11.70
CA THR A 49 9.20 7.58 -13.15
C THR A 49 10.66 7.87 -13.50
N LYS A 50 11.59 7.71 -12.55
CA LYS A 50 13.04 8.01 -12.71
C LYS A 50 13.34 9.43 -13.19
N CYS A 51 12.46 10.39 -12.87
CA CYS A 51 12.61 11.78 -13.28
C CYS A 51 13.48 12.64 -12.34
N GLY A 52 13.89 12.11 -11.19
CA GLY A 52 14.69 12.82 -10.17
C GLY A 52 13.96 13.91 -9.39
N LYS A 53 12.77 14.34 -9.83
CA LYS A 53 12.03 15.47 -9.24
C LYS A 53 11.70 15.29 -7.76
N CYS A 54 11.37 14.07 -7.32
CA CYS A 54 11.09 13.80 -5.91
C CYS A 54 12.35 13.75 -5.05
N CYS A 55 13.47 13.28 -5.60
CA CYS A 55 14.74 13.15 -4.88
C CYS A 55 15.51 14.48 -4.78
N ALA A 56 15.32 15.39 -5.73
CA ALA A 56 15.98 16.70 -5.77
C ALA A 56 15.27 17.79 -4.95
N ARG A 57 14.08 17.50 -4.41
CA ARG A 57 13.33 18.43 -3.57
C ARG A 57 13.81 18.36 -2.12
N PRO A 58 13.70 19.46 -1.36
CA PRO A 58 13.98 19.43 0.06
C PRO A 58 13.02 18.47 0.77
N GLY A 59 13.57 17.63 1.65
CA GLY A 59 12.81 16.67 2.44
C GLY A 59 13.73 15.65 3.11
N SER A 60 13.23 14.98 4.14
CA SER A 60 13.97 13.93 4.86
C SER A 60 13.45 12.56 4.45
N VAL A 61 14.37 11.66 4.09
CA VAL A 61 14.04 10.24 3.88
C VAL A 61 14.46 9.52 5.14
N PHE A 62 13.47 9.16 5.97
CA PHE A 62 13.72 8.43 7.20
C PHE A 62 14.03 6.98 6.88
N VAL A 63 14.99 6.42 7.62
CA VAL A 63 15.46 5.05 7.44
C VAL A 63 15.61 4.36 8.78
N ASN A 64 15.40 3.06 8.80
CA ASN A 64 15.64 2.19 9.94
C ASN A 64 17.00 1.45 9.84
N GLU A 65 17.37 0.71 10.87
CA GLU A 65 18.65 0.01 10.96
C GLU A 65 18.84 -1.07 9.87
N LEU A 66 17.76 -1.75 9.47
CA LEU A 66 17.81 -2.75 8.40
C LEU A 66 18.02 -2.09 7.04
N GLU A 67 17.28 -1.02 6.77
CA GLU A 67 17.41 -0.25 5.54
C GLU A 67 18.80 0.37 5.39
N ILE A 68 19.43 0.80 6.50
CA ILE A 68 20.81 1.31 6.49
C ILE A 68 21.78 0.23 6.01
N LYS A 69 21.63 -1.02 6.48
CA LYS A 69 22.44 -2.15 6.00
C LYS A 69 22.23 -2.40 4.51
N GLU A 70 20.98 -2.47 4.06
CA GLU A 70 20.64 -2.72 2.66
C GLU A 70 21.18 -1.61 1.73
N LEU A 71 21.07 -0.36 2.16
CA LEU A 71 21.60 0.80 1.44
C LEU A 71 23.13 0.79 1.38
N ALA A 72 23.81 0.44 2.47
CA ALA A 72 25.26 0.29 2.50
C ALA A 72 25.72 -0.79 1.52
N MET A 73 25.08 -1.97 1.56
CA MET A 73 25.35 -3.07 0.64
C MET A 73 25.11 -2.68 -0.82
N ALA A 74 23.97 -2.03 -1.11
CA ALA A 74 23.64 -1.58 -2.47
C ALA A 74 24.63 -0.54 -3.01
N LYS A 75 25.24 0.26 -2.12
CA LYS A 75 26.27 1.24 -2.47
C LYS A 75 27.68 0.65 -2.52
N GLY A 76 27.86 -0.60 -2.08
CA GLY A 76 29.16 -1.28 -2.01
C GLY A 76 30.07 -0.75 -0.90
N LEU A 77 29.48 -0.24 0.19
CA LEU A 77 30.20 0.29 1.34
C LEU A 77 29.98 -0.57 2.58
N GLU A 78 30.93 -0.52 3.50
CA GLU A 78 30.70 -0.99 4.87
C GLU A 78 29.64 -0.12 5.55
N GLU A 79 28.82 -0.74 6.40
CA GLU A 79 27.76 -0.07 7.15
C GLU A 79 28.28 1.13 7.97
N ASP A 80 29.40 0.96 8.67
CA ASP A 80 30.00 2.00 9.51
C ASP A 80 30.46 3.21 8.67
N GLN A 81 31.05 2.96 7.50
CA GLN A 81 31.40 4.02 6.56
C GLN A 81 30.15 4.71 6.02
N PHE A 82 29.13 3.93 5.66
CA PHE A 82 27.88 4.46 5.14
C PHE A 82 27.17 5.37 6.16
N ARG A 83 27.15 4.96 7.44
CA ARG A 83 26.55 5.76 8.53
C ARG A 83 27.24 7.11 8.69
N ARG A 84 28.57 7.13 8.68
CA ARG A 84 29.34 8.38 8.82
C ARG A 84 29.04 9.36 7.68
N ASP A 85 29.01 8.85 6.45
CA ASP A 85 28.94 9.70 5.27
C ASP A 85 27.50 10.12 4.95
N PHE A 86 26.55 9.19 5.06
CA PHE A 86 25.22 9.35 4.47
C PHE A 86 24.07 9.42 5.47
N ILE A 87 24.30 9.17 6.76
CA ILE A 87 23.24 9.16 7.76
C ILE A 87 23.32 10.40 8.66
N VAL A 88 22.15 10.98 8.96
CA VAL A 88 21.98 12.11 9.88
C VAL A 88 20.83 11.85 10.84
N PHE A 89 20.92 12.39 12.06
CA PHE A 89 19.82 12.34 13.01
C PHE A 89 18.93 13.59 12.88
N HIS A 90 17.65 13.38 12.59
CA HIS A 90 16.67 14.45 12.45
C HIS A 90 16.06 14.78 13.82
N ALA A 91 16.60 15.79 14.49
CA ALA A 91 16.26 16.11 15.88
C ALA A 91 14.76 16.36 16.13
N THR A 92 14.07 17.07 15.21
CA THR A 92 12.65 17.40 15.37
C THR A 92 11.74 16.17 15.35
N GLU A 93 12.07 15.20 14.49
CA GLU A 93 11.27 13.98 14.30
C GLU A 93 11.80 12.84 15.18
N LYS A 94 12.96 13.03 15.83
CA LYS A 94 13.69 12.01 16.61
C LYS A 94 13.93 10.72 15.83
N ARG A 95 14.23 10.85 14.53
CA ARG A 95 14.43 9.73 13.61
C ARG A 95 15.72 9.90 12.82
N THR A 96 16.27 8.77 12.41
CA THR A 96 17.42 8.70 11.52
C THR A 96 16.97 8.91 10.08
N ALA A 97 17.73 9.69 9.31
CA ALA A 97 17.43 10.02 7.94
C ALA A 97 18.68 10.01 7.05
N LEU A 98 18.47 9.91 5.74
CA LEU A 98 19.52 10.14 4.75
C LEU A 98 19.91 11.61 4.72
N ARG A 99 21.22 11.86 4.63
CA ARG A 99 21.80 13.20 4.44
C ARG A 99 21.26 13.83 3.15
N GLN A 100 20.94 15.11 3.24
CA GLN A 100 20.59 15.96 2.11
C GLN A 100 21.78 16.83 1.75
N GLU A 101 22.12 16.87 0.47
CA GLU A 101 23.16 17.71 -0.12
C GLU A 101 22.55 19.05 -0.55
N PRO A 102 23.05 20.20 -0.06
CA PRO A 102 22.53 21.51 -0.42
C PRO A 102 22.49 21.71 -1.95
N GLY A 103 21.33 22.08 -2.49
CA GLY A 103 21.14 22.32 -3.93
C GLY A 103 21.03 21.06 -4.81
N LYS A 104 21.40 19.88 -4.31
CA LYS A 104 21.28 18.60 -5.04
C LYS A 104 20.11 17.74 -4.56
N GLY A 105 19.74 17.81 -3.28
CA GLY A 105 18.71 16.99 -2.66
C GLY A 105 19.29 15.74 -1.99
N CYS A 106 18.63 14.60 -2.12
CA CYS A 106 19.06 13.36 -1.45
C CYS A 106 20.49 12.95 -1.83
N SER A 107 21.31 12.57 -0.85
CA SER A 107 22.70 12.11 -1.06
C SER A 107 22.82 10.83 -1.90
N MET A 108 21.72 10.08 -2.09
CA MET A 108 21.64 8.91 -2.96
C MET A 108 21.32 9.24 -4.43
N LEU A 109 21.08 10.51 -4.77
CA LEU A 109 20.80 10.93 -6.14
C LEU A 109 22.07 10.91 -6.99
N ASP A 110 22.04 10.14 -8.08
CA ASP A 110 23.08 10.11 -9.11
C ASP A 110 22.51 10.64 -10.43
N GLY A 111 22.92 11.86 -10.80
CA GLY A 111 22.30 12.62 -11.88
C GLY A 111 20.80 12.83 -11.67
N LYS A 112 19.97 12.04 -12.37
CA LYS A 112 18.49 12.09 -12.28
C LYS A 112 17.88 10.82 -11.68
N VAL A 113 18.69 9.82 -11.36
CA VAL A 113 18.21 8.51 -10.90
C VAL A 113 18.73 8.21 -9.49
N CYS A 114 18.02 7.35 -8.75
CA CYS A 114 18.52 6.89 -7.46
C CYS A 114 19.68 5.91 -7.70
N GLY A 115 20.85 6.18 -7.13
CA GLY A 115 22.02 5.29 -7.23
C GLY A 115 21.82 3.95 -6.51
N VAL A 116 20.89 3.88 -5.56
CA VAL A 116 20.56 2.68 -4.77
C VAL A 116 19.07 2.33 -4.92
N TYR A 117 18.56 2.38 -6.15
CA TYR A 117 17.12 2.20 -6.42
C TYR A 117 16.57 0.84 -5.94
N THR A 118 17.40 -0.21 -5.92
CA THR A 118 17.03 -1.57 -5.46
C THR A 118 16.79 -1.65 -3.96
N ALA A 119 17.47 -0.81 -3.17
CA ALA A 119 17.35 -0.72 -1.71
C ALA A 119 16.57 0.53 -1.30
N ARG A 120 15.55 0.93 -2.09
CA ARG A 120 14.77 2.14 -1.81
C ARG A 120 13.97 1.95 -0.50
N PRO A 121 14.08 2.88 0.47
CA PRO A 121 13.33 2.81 1.72
C PRO A 121 11.80 2.76 1.52
N THR A 122 11.10 2.11 2.45
CA THR A 122 9.63 1.90 2.42
C THR A 122 8.89 2.54 3.57
#